data_AF-A0A962LGA1-F1
#
_entry.id   AF-A0A962LGA1-F1
#
_cell.length_a   1.000
_cell.length_b   1.000
_cell.length_c   1.000
_cell.angle_alpha   90.00
_cell.angle_beta   90.00
_cell.angle_gamma   90.00
#
_symmetry.space_group_name_H-M   'P 1'
#
loop_
_entity.id
_entity.type
_entity.pdbx_description
1 polymer ?
#
loop_
_entity_poly.entity_id
_entity_poly.type
_entity_poly.pdbx_seq_one_letter_code
_entity_poly.pdbx_strand_id
1 'polypeptide(L)' 'MLTLRGAPVLSDFRLDKLAQKLALIHPGIQLLHTEYVHFAELRNPLAAAEQQVLESLLEYGPGYSGGSPDSLEKASLRL' A
#
# COMPACT_ATOMS: atom_id res chain seq x y z
N MET A 1 -9.98 8.39 -11.25
CA MET A 1 -8.82 8.37 -10.36
C MET A 1 -8.42 6.91 -10.14
N LEU A 2 -7.19 6.55 -10.50
CA LEU A 2 -6.66 5.20 -10.34
C LEU A 2 -5.93 5.11 -8.99
N THR A 3 -6.28 4.12 -8.18
CA THR A 3 -5.64 3.87 -6.88
C THR A 3 -4.84 2.58 -6.97
N LEU A 4 -3.56 2.64 -6.62
CA LEU A 4 -2.62 1.53 -6.74
C LEU A 4 -1.95 1.31 -5.39
N ARG A 5 -1.75 0.03 -5.04
CA ARG A 5 -1.06 -0.36 -3.81
C ARG A 5 0.42 -0.46 -4.11
N GLY A 6 1.25 -0.02 -3.18
CA GLY A 6 2.70 -0.04 -3.29
C GLY A 6 3.33 -0.87 -2.17
N ALA A 7 4.65 -0.76 -2.07
CA ALA A 7 5.44 -1.54 -1.14
C ALA A 7 5.09 -1.32 0.34
N PRO A 8 5.42 -2.28 1.22
CA PRO A 8 5.37 -2.06 2.66
C PRO A 8 6.21 -0.82 3.04
N VAL A 9 5.58 0.09 3.78
CA VAL A 9 6.11 1.44 4.06
C VAL A 9 7.16 1.43 5.16
N LEU A 10 6.98 0.54 6.13
CA LEU A 10 7.75 0.51 7.35
C LEU A 10 8.63 -0.73 7.37
N SER A 11 9.91 -0.50 7.68
CA SER A 11 10.81 -1.57 8.09
C SER A 11 10.37 -2.13 9.44
N ASP A 12 10.76 -3.36 9.77
CA ASP A 12 10.42 -4.03 11.04
C ASP A 12 10.69 -3.13 12.27
N PHE A 13 11.85 -2.48 12.31
CA PHE A 13 12.19 -1.53 13.38
C PHE A 13 11.19 -0.37 13.54
N ARG A 14 10.65 0.15 12.43
CA ARG A 14 9.68 1.24 12.45
C ARG A 14 8.28 0.73 12.82
N LEU A 15 7.93 -0.50 12.42
CA LEU A 15 6.71 -1.17 12.85
C LEU A 15 6.69 -1.38 14.35
N ASP A 16 7.78 -1.90 14.93
CA ASP A 16 7.90 -2.12 16.38
C ASP A 16 7.75 -0.81 17.15
N LYS A 17 8.42 0.25 16.70
CA LYS A 17 8.30 1.57 17.33
C LYS A 17 6.88 2.13 17.26
N LEU A 18 6.15 1.89 16.16
CA LEU A 18 4.77 2.32 16.01
C LEU A 18 3.83 1.49 16.90
N ALA A 19 4.00 0.17 16.93
CA ALA A 19 3.22 -0.73 17.77
C ALA A 19 3.37 -0.37 19.25
N GLN A 20 4.59 -0.11 19.72
CA GLN A 20 4.83 0.36 21.10
C GLN A 20 4.10 1.67 21.40
N LYS A 21 4.14 2.64 20.48
CA LYS A 21 3.42 3.91 20.66
C LYS A 21 1.91 3.73 20.71
N LEU A 22 1.35 2.84 19.89
CA LEU A 22 -0.08 2.56 19.89
C LEU A 22 -0.52 1.83 21.15
N ALA A 23 0.29 0.90 21.65
CA ALA A 23 0.03 0.21 22.91
C ALA A 23 -0.03 1.17 24.11
N LEU A 24 0.75 2.25 24.10
CA LEU A 24 0.70 3.30 25.12
C LEU A 24 -0.60 4.12 25.06
N ILE A 25 -1.24 4.23 23.90
CA ILE A 25 -2.51 4.94 23.74
C ILE A 25 -3.66 4.01 24.14
N HIS A 26 -3.67 2.80 23.58
CA HIS A 26 -4.67 1.78 23.91
C HIS A 26 -4.15 0.38 23.54
N PRO A 27 -4.05 -0.57 24.50
CA PRO A 27 -3.46 -1.88 24.27
C PRO A 27 -4.25 -2.76 23.29
N GLY A 28 -5.51 -2.43 23.02
CA GLY A 28 -6.33 -3.12 22.02
C GLY A 28 -6.06 -2.74 20.56
N ILE A 29 -5.21 -1.74 20.28
CA ILE A 29 -4.89 -1.35 18.90
C ILE A 29 -3.82 -2.28 18.35
N GLN A 30 -4.14 -2.99 17.28
CA GLN A 30 -3.22 -3.90 16.59
C GLN A 30 -2.85 -3.35 15.22
N LEU A 31 -1.56 -3.41 14.88
CA LEU A 31 -1.12 -3.19 13.51
C LEU A 31 -1.40 -4.45 12.68
N LEU A 32 -2.18 -4.29 11.62
CA LEU A 32 -2.48 -5.39 10.70
C LEU A 32 -1.61 -5.33 9.44
N HIS A 33 -1.51 -4.15 8.83
CA HIS A 33 -0.84 -3.98 7.55
C HIS A 33 -0.36 -2.54 7.32
N THR A 34 0.72 -2.37 6.57
CA THR A 34 1.22 -1.05 6.15
C THR A 34 1.69 -1.12 4.72
N GLU A 35 1.31 -0.14 3.90
CA GLU A 35 1.62 -0.11 2.48
C GLU A 35 1.52 1.32 1.93
N TYR A 36 2.24 1.58 0.84
CA TYR A 36 2.05 2.81 0.10
C TYR A 36 0.74 2.74 -0.68
N VAL A 37 0.06 3.88 -0.79
CA VAL A 37 -1.11 4.04 -1.66
C VAL A 37 -0.79 5.16 -2.64
N HIS A 38 -0.84 4.82 -3.92
CA HIS A 38 -0.58 5.73 -5.03
C HIS A 38 -1.91 6.15 -5.64
N PHE A 39 -2.07 7.45 -5.84
CA PHE A 39 -3.20 8.03 -6.53
C PHE A 39 -2.73 8.62 -7.85
N ALA A 40 -3.22 8.07 -8.95
CA ALA A 40 -2.94 8.56 -10.29
C ALA A 40 -4.23 9.17 -10.87
N GLU A 41 -4.21 10.49 -11.07
CA GLU A 41 -5.27 11.19 -11.78
C GLU A 41 -4.99 11.14 -13.29
N LEU A 42 -5.80 10.37 -13.99
CA LEU A 42 -5.66 10.14 -15.42
C LEU A 42 -6.66 10.99 -16.19
N ARG A 43 -6.18 11.73 -17.18
CA ARG A 43 -7.05 12.49 -18.11
C ARG A 43 -7.73 11.58 -19.14
N ASN A 44 -7.06 10.48 -19.49
CA ASN A 44 -7.51 9.46 -20.44
C ASN A 44 -7.21 8.07 -19.87
N PRO A 45 -7.97 7.02 -20.22
CA PRO A 45 -7.65 5.66 -19.80
C PRO A 45 -6.29 5.23 -20.37
N LEU A 46 -5.49 4.55 -19.55
CA LEU A 46 -4.20 3.99 -19.96
C LEU A 46 -4.43 2.77 -20.85
N ALA A 47 -3.68 2.68 -21.94
CA ALA A 47 -3.59 1.46 -22.73
C ALA A 47 -2.85 0.36 -21.94
N ALA A 48 -3.04 -0.90 -22.32
CA ALA A 48 -2.44 -2.04 -21.61
C ALA A 48 -0.91 -1.94 -21.47
N ALA A 49 -0.22 -1.44 -22.51
CA ALA A 49 1.23 -1.22 -22.46
C ALA A 49 1.63 -0.13 -21.45
N GLU A 50 0.84 0.93 -21.32
CA GLU A 50 1.10 2.03 -20.39
C GLU A 50 0.79 1.62 -18.95
N GLN A 51 -0.22 0.75 -18.75
CA GLN A 51 -0.50 0.13 -17.46
C GLN A 51 0.69 -0.73 -16.99
N GLN A 52 1.27 -1.54 -17.86
CA GLN A 52 2.44 -2.36 -17.53
C GLN A 52 3.65 -1.50 -17.14
N VAL A 53 3.88 -0.38 -17.84
CA VAL A 53 4.94 0.56 -17.48
C VAL A 53 4.66 1.20 -16.12
N LEU A 54 3.42 1.60 -15.86
CA LEU A 54 3.03 2.17 -14.58
C LEU A 54 3.21 1.17 -13.43
N GLU A 55 2.83 -0.08 -13.62
CA GLU A 55 3.05 -1.15 -12.64
C GLU A 55 4.54 -1.32 -12.34
N SER A 56 5.39 -1.37 -13.37
CA SER A 56 6.85 -1.48 -13.19
C SER A 56 7.46 -0.28 -12.47
N LEU A 57 6.97 0.94 -12.70
CA LEU A 57 7.42 2.12 -11.96
C LEU A 57 7.03 2.10 -10.48
N LEU A 58 5.95 1.38 -10.15
CA LEU A 58 5.46 1.23 -8.77
C LEU A 58 6.08 0.02 -8.06
N GLU A 59 6.86 -0.80 -8.76
CA GLU A 59 7.73 -1.81 -8.16
C GLU A 59 8.99 -1.17 -7.58
N TYR A 60 8.87 -0.63 -6.37
CA TYR A 60 10.01 -0.07 -5.66
C TYR A 60 10.00 -0.50 -4.18
N GLY A 61 11.19 -0.72 -3.63
CA GLY A 61 11.38 -1.09 -2.22
C GLY A 61 11.81 -2.54 -2.01
N PRO A 62 12.45 -2.86 -0.88
CA PRO A 62 12.98 -4.19 -0.61
C PRO A 62 11.84 -5.21 -0.46
N GLY A 63 11.86 -6.26 -1.30
CA GLY A 63 10.94 -7.40 -1.20
C GLY A 63 9.53 -7.16 -1.74
N TYR A 64 9.27 -6.05 -2.44
CA TYR A 64 7.98 -5.80 -3.09
C TYR A 64 8.01 -6.19 -4.57
N SER A 65 7.09 -7.06 -4.96
CA SER A 65 6.78 -7.43 -6.34
C SER A 65 5.35 -7.00 -6.59
N GLY A 66 5.08 -6.24 -7.64
CA GLY A 66 3.93 -5.33 -7.81
C GLY A 66 2.58 -5.82 -7.28
N GLY A 67 1.84 -4.91 -6.63
CA GLY A 67 0.51 -5.17 -6.12
C GLY A 67 -0.55 -5.09 -7.21
N SER A 68 -1.23 -6.20 -7.47
CA SER A 68 -2.39 -6.22 -8.37
C SER A 68 -3.50 -5.29 -7.86
N PRO A 69 -4.17 -4.52 -8.74
CA PRO A 69 -5.22 -3.57 -8.36
C PRO A 69 -6.44 -4.22 -7.68
N ASP A 70 -6.64 -5.52 -7.86
CA ASP A 70 -7.79 -6.29 -7.34
C ASP A 70 -7.75 -6.56 -5.82
N SER A 71 -6.62 -6.27 -5.15
CA SER A 71 -6.48 -6.54 -3.70
C SER A 71 -7.14 -5.46 -2.81
N LEU A 72 -7.62 -4.36 -3.39
CA LEU A 72 -8.23 -3.24 -2.67
C LEU A 72 -9.58 -3.59 -2.00
N GLU A 73 -10.32 -4.56 -2.53
CA GLU A 73 -11.59 -5.00 -1.92
C GLU A 73 -11.39 -5.78 -0.61
N LYS A 74 -10.25 -6.46 -0.43
CA LYS A 74 -10.03 -7.34 0.73
C LYS A 74 -9.48 -6.61 1.95
N ALA A 75 -8.90 -5.44 1.77
CA ALA A 75 -8.25 -4.66 2.82
C ALA A 75 -9.02 -3.37 3.17
N SER A 76 -10.11 -3.09 2.47
CA SER A 76 -11.06 -2.07 2.92
C SER A 76 -11.77 -2.59 4.16
N LEU A 77 -11.48 -1.95 5.30
CA LEU A 77 -12.33 -2.07 6.49
C LEU A 77 -13.73 -1.63 6.06
N ARG A 78 -14.63 -2.60 5.83
CA ARG A 78 -16.06 -2.29 5.69
C ARG A 78 -16.53 -1.87 7.08
N LEU A 79 -16.66 -0.56 7.27
CA LEU A 79 -17.46 0.04 8.33
C LEU A 79 -18.94 -0.18 8.04
#